data_AF-A0A0G0XPM4-F1
#
_entry.id   AF-A0A0G0XPM4-F1
#
_cell.length_a   1.000
_cell.length_b   1.000
_cell.length_c   1.000
_cell.angle_alpha   90.00
_cell.angle_beta   90.00
_cell.angle_gamma   90.00
#
_symmetry.space_group_name_H-M   'P 1'
#
loop_
_entity.id
_entity.type
_entity.pdbx_description
1 polymer ?
#
loop_
_entity_poly.entity_id
_entity_poly.type
_entity_poly.pdbx_seq_one_letter_code
_entity_poly.pdbx_strand_id
1 'polypeptide(L)'
;MNTTLFWKIYSLSGDNYWLDKFMIFSAEWLGYLLVLGIIILFVANRRKYLNLAVVSIGSAIIGRGIFVTTIRFFYEHPRPFMVFDNINKLIDHDVTSSFPSGHATFFFALAAGVYLYNKKLFC
;
A
#
# COMPACT_ATOMS: atom_id res chain seq x y z
N MET A 1 -10.71 -8.49 -14.96
CA MET A 1 -10.87 -7.07 -14.61
C MET A 1 -12.34 -6.68 -14.64
N ASN A 2 -12.86 -5.99 -13.62
CA ASN A 2 -14.23 -5.46 -13.65
C ASN A 2 -14.22 -4.06 -14.31
N THR A 3 -14.49 -4.02 -15.61
CA THR A 3 -14.31 -2.83 -16.46
C THR A 3 -15.23 -1.67 -16.09
N THR A 4 -16.44 -1.95 -15.61
CA THR A 4 -17.45 -0.93 -15.25
C THR A 4 -17.02 -0.10 -14.04
N LEU A 5 -16.45 -0.76 -13.03
CA LEU A 5 -15.92 -0.09 -11.84
C LEU A 5 -14.64 0.69 -12.16
N PHE A 6 -13.79 0.13 -13.03
CA PHE A 6 -12.56 0.78 -13.49
C PHE A 6 -12.86 2.13 -14.15
N TRP A 7 -13.77 2.16 -15.14
CA TRP A 7 -14.09 3.40 -15.85
C TRP A 7 -14.71 4.48 -14.96
N LYS A 8 -15.53 4.10 -13.97
CA LYS A 8 -16.09 5.04 -12.99
C LYS A 8 -15.03 5.72 -12.12
N ILE A 9 -13.98 4.98 -11.74
CA ILE A 9 -12.88 5.53 -10.95
C ILE A 9 -11.91 6.29 -11.85
N TYR A 10 -11.65 5.78 -13.05
CA TYR A 10 -10.76 6.40 -14.03
C TYR A 10 -11.28 7.75 -14.51
N SER A 11 -12.60 7.90 -14.72
CA SER A 11 -13.19 9.19 -15.09
C SER A 11 -13.07 10.27 -14.00
N LEU A 12 -12.68 9.91 -12.77
CA LEU A 12 -12.39 10.86 -11.70
C LEU A 12 -10.91 11.25 -11.65
N SER A 13 -10.05 10.52 -12.38
CA SER A 13 -8.60 10.72 -12.44
C SER A 13 -8.28 11.71 -13.55
N GLY A 14 -7.50 12.76 -13.27
CA GLY A 14 -7.11 13.78 -14.25
C GLY A 14 -8.04 15.00 -14.36
N ASP A 15 -9.23 14.96 -13.75
CA ASP A 15 -10.15 16.10 -13.71
C ASP A 15 -9.80 17.10 -12.60
N ASN A 16 -9.19 16.66 -11.50
CA ASN A 16 -8.88 17.51 -10.34
C ASN A 16 -7.44 17.33 -9.85
N TYR A 17 -6.62 18.36 -10.06
CA TYR A 17 -5.21 18.41 -9.64
C TYR A 17 -4.99 18.07 -8.15
N TRP A 18 -5.85 18.58 -7.26
CA TRP A 18 -5.76 18.31 -5.82
C TRP A 18 -6.05 16.86 -5.46
N LEU A 19 -6.98 16.24 -6.16
CA LEU A 19 -7.43 14.87 -5.93
C LEU A 19 -6.33 13.91 -6.38
N ASP A 20 -5.74 14.16 -7.55
CA ASP A 20 -4.60 13.41 -8.06
C ASP A 20 -3.38 13.52 -7.12
N LYS A 21 -3.05 14.74 -6.66
CA LYS A 21 -1.99 14.96 -5.66
C LYS A 21 -2.25 14.18 -4.37
N PHE A 22 -3.49 14.15 -3.88
CA PHE A 22 -3.86 13.42 -2.67
C PHE A 22 -3.73 11.90 -2.86
N MET A 23 -4.12 11.38 -4.03
CA MET A 23 -3.95 9.96 -4.38
C MET A 23 -2.47 9.58 -4.44
N ILE A 24 -1.63 10.40 -5.08
CA ILE A 24 -0.18 10.18 -5.15
C ILE A 24 0.45 10.24 -3.74
N PHE A 25 0.06 11.23 -2.93
CA PHE A 25 0.51 11.35 -1.54
C PHE A 25 0.15 10.11 -0.71
N SER A 26 -1.10 9.64 -0.84
CA SER A 26 -1.58 8.47 -0.11
C SER A 26 -0.88 7.18 -0.56
N ALA A 27 -0.52 7.08 -1.84
CA ALA A 27 0.16 5.91 -2.37
C ALA A 27 1.64 5.85 -1.97
N GLU A 28 2.37 6.96 -2.08
CA GLU A 28 3.83 6.97 -1.84
C GLU A 28 4.21 7.44 -0.43
N TRP A 29 3.70 8.58 0.01
CA TRP A 29 4.19 9.28 1.20
C TRP A 29 3.62 8.72 2.51
N LEU A 30 2.38 8.25 2.49
CA LEU A 30 1.71 7.71 3.67
C LEU A 30 2.45 6.49 4.24
N GLY A 31 3.08 5.68 3.38
CA GLY A 31 3.91 4.54 3.78
C GLY A 31 5.10 4.97 4.64
N TYR A 32 5.84 5.96 4.16
CA TYR A 32 6.99 6.51 4.89
C TYR A 32 6.57 7.15 6.22
N LEU A 33 5.44 7.89 6.24
CA LEU A 33 4.94 8.51 7.46
C LEU A 33 4.56 7.49 8.53
N LEU A 34 3.91 6.37 8.16
CA LEU A 34 3.55 5.31 9.10
C LEU A 34 4.79 4.63 9.69
N VAL A 35 5.78 4.32 8.85
CA VAL A 35 7.04 3.72 9.32
C VAL A 35 7.77 4.69 10.25
N LEU A 36 7.82 5.98 9.91
CA LEU A 36 8.41 7.01 10.76
C LEU A 36 7.70 7.10 12.11
N GLY A 37 6.36 7.06 12.13
CA GLY A 37 5.57 7.05 13.36
C GLY A 37 5.91 5.87 14.27
N ILE A 38 6.06 4.66 13.69
CA ILE A 38 6.49 3.47 14.44
C ILE A 38 7.90 3.65 15.01
N ILE A 39 8.84 4.22 14.23
CA ILE A 39 10.21 4.48 14.69
C ILE A 39 10.20 5.49 15.85
N ILE A 40 9.41 6.55 15.77
CA ILE A 40 9.27 7.55 16.84
C ILE A 40 8.74 6.89 18.12
N LEU A 41 7.69 6.07 18.03
CA LEU A 41 7.17 5.31 19.17
C LEU A 41 8.23 4.38 19.75
N PHE A 42 8.98 3.69 18.88
CA PHE A 42 10.07 2.81 19.29
C PHE A 42 11.17 3.57 20.04
N VAL A 43 11.60 4.72 19.56
CA VAL A 43 12.61 5.56 20.23
C VAL A 43 12.08 6.12 21.55
N ALA A 44 10.82 6.54 21.60
CA ALA A 44 10.19 7.09 22.80
C ALA A 44 10.12 6.09 23.96
N ASN A 45 9.83 4.80 23.68
CA ASN A 45 9.87 3.77 24.71
C ASN A 45 10.19 2.39 24.12
N ARG A 46 11.48 2.10 23.99
CA ARG A 46 11.97 0.86 23.37
C ARG A 46 11.37 -0.39 23.99
N ARG A 47 11.38 -0.53 25.32
CA ARG A 47 10.87 -1.77 25.97
C ARG A 47 9.39 -2.00 25.70
N LYS A 48 8.58 -0.94 25.63
CA LYS A 48 7.13 -1.04 25.41
C LYS A 48 6.78 -1.31 23.96
N TYR A 49 7.48 -0.67 23.02
CA TYR A 49 7.13 -0.65 21.60
C TYR A 49 8.04 -1.50 20.71
N LEU A 50 9.05 -2.20 21.25
CA LEU A 50 9.91 -3.09 20.46
C LEU A 50 9.12 -4.18 19.74
N ASN A 51 8.25 -4.89 20.46
CA ASN A 51 7.44 -5.94 19.85
C ASN A 51 6.43 -5.36 18.84
N LEU A 52 5.86 -4.17 19.09
CA LEU A 52 5.00 -3.49 18.12
C LEU A 52 5.77 -3.20 16.82
N ALA A 53 6.96 -2.62 16.94
CA ALA A 53 7.78 -2.26 15.79
C ALA A 53 8.20 -3.50 15.01
N VAL A 54 8.67 -4.55 15.70
CA VAL A 54 9.09 -5.81 15.07
C VAL A 54 7.92 -6.49 14.37
N VAL A 55 6.76 -6.62 15.02
CA VAL A 55 5.59 -7.29 14.43
C VAL A 55 5.04 -6.49 13.25
N SER A 56 4.91 -5.17 13.38
CA SER A 56 4.28 -4.33 12.35
C SER A 56 5.19 -4.12 11.13
N ILE A 57 6.49 -3.88 11.35
CA ILE A 57 7.44 -3.73 10.25
C ILE A 57 7.72 -5.12 9.63
N GLY A 58 7.88 -6.15 10.47
CA GLY A 58 8.11 -7.52 10.01
C GLY A 58 6.96 -8.04 9.16
N SER A 59 5.71 -7.86 9.58
CA SER A 59 4.53 -8.26 8.80
C SER A 59 4.46 -7.50 7.47
N ALA A 60 4.77 -6.20 7.46
CA ALA A 60 4.74 -5.38 6.25
C ALA A 60 5.82 -5.80 5.23
N ILE A 61 7.04 -6.09 5.70
CA ILE A 61 8.14 -6.59 4.86
C ILE A 61 7.82 -7.98 4.32
N ILE A 62 7.33 -8.90 5.16
CA ILE A 62 6.98 -10.26 4.72
C ILE A 62 5.79 -10.23 3.76
N GLY A 63 4.76 -9.43 4.06
CA GLY A 63 3.59 -9.27 3.22
C GLY A 63 3.95 -8.72 1.84
N ARG A 64 4.67 -7.60 1.77
CA ARG A 64 5.05 -6.99 0.49
C ARG A 64 6.19 -7.73 -0.21
N GLY A 65 7.15 -8.25 0.54
CA GLY A 65 8.39 -8.83 0.00
C GLY A 65 8.27 -10.30 -0.38
N ILE A 66 7.46 -11.09 0.34
CA ILE A 66 7.33 -12.53 0.12
C ILE A 66 5.95 -12.86 -0.46
N PHE A 67 4.86 -12.42 0.16
CA PHE A 67 3.52 -12.79 -0.33
C PHE A 67 3.18 -12.14 -1.67
N VAL A 68 3.39 -10.83 -1.80
CA VAL A 68 3.10 -10.14 -3.07
C VAL A 68 3.98 -10.68 -4.20
N THR A 69 5.29 -10.88 -3.97
CA THR A 69 6.20 -11.40 -5.00
C THR A 69 5.85 -12.82 -5.40
N THR A 70 5.56 -13.70 -4.43
CA THR A 70 5.15 -15.08 -4.70
C THR A 70 3.84 -15.13 -5.47
N ILE A 71 2.82 -14.39 -5.05
CA ILE A 71 1.52 -14.41 -5.75
C ILE A 71 1.67 -13.84 -7.16
N ARG A 72 2.46 -12.77 -7.35
CA ARG A 72 2.70 -12.21 -8.68
C ARG A 72 3.46 -13.15 -9.60
N PHE A 73 4.35 -13.99 -9.05
CA PHE A 73 5.06 -15.01 -9.80
C PHE A 73 4.12 -16.11 -10.32
N PHE A 74 3.13 -16.52 -9.50
CA PHE A 74 2.17 -17.56 -9.90
C PHE A 74 0.94 -17.01 -10.64
N TYR A 75 0.59 -15.74 -10.45
CA TYR A 75 -0.62 -15.13 -10.99
C TYR A 75 -0.35 -13.72 -11.52
N GLU A 76 -0.02 -13.67 -12.81
CA GLU A 76 0.13 -12.41 -13.52
C GLU A 76 -1.25 -11.90 -13.97
N HIS A 77 -1.69 -10.80 -13.36
CA HIS A 77 -2.90 -10.10 -13.77
C HIS A 77 -2.51 -8.84 -14.54
N PRO A 78 -2.80 -8.78 -15.86
CA PRO A 78 -2.38 -7.65 -16.67
C PRO A 78 -3.08 -6.36 -16.22
N ARG A 79 -2.30 -5.28 -16.16
CA ARG A 79 -2.78 -3.95 -15.77
C ARG A 79 -3.62 -3.34 -16.91
N PRO A 80 -4.62 -2.50 -16.61
CA PRO A 80 -5.45 -1.86 -17.63
C PRO A 80 -4.62 -1.16 -18.73
N PHE A 81 -3.52 -0.49 -18.37
CA PHE A 81 -2.64 0.20 -19.32
C PHE A 81 -1.82 -0.72 -20.22
N MET A 82 -1.77 -2.03 -19.94
CA MET A 82 -1.16 -3.02 -20.83
C MET A 82 -2.16 -3.54 -21.88
N VAL A 83 -3.45 -3.24 -21.69
CA VAL A 83 -4.55 -3.70 -22.56
C VAL A 83 -5.16 -2.55 -23.36
N PHE A 84 -5.07 -1.32 -22.85
CA PHE A 84 -5.61 -0.12 -23.49
C PHE A 84 -4.50 0.92 -23.70
N ASP A 85 -4.26 1.30 -24.96
CA ASP A 85 -3.22 2.27 -25.36
C ASP A 85 -3.53 3.72 -24.91
N ASN A 86 -4.77 4.04 -24.53
CA ASN A 86 -5.21 5.39 -24.19
C ASN A 86 -5.32 5.68 -22.67
N ILE A 87 -4.54 4.98 -21.84
CA ILE A 87 -4.54 5.20 -20.38
C ILE A 87 -3.30 6.00 -19.97
N ASN A 88 -3.50 7.27 -19.61
CA ASN A 88 -2.46 8.08 -19.01
C ASN A 88 -2.16 7.59 -17.59
N LYS A 89 -0.91 7.20 -17.34
CA LYS A 89 -0.46 6.75 -16.01
C LYS A 89 -0.25 7.98 -15.13
N LEU A 90 -0.87 8.00 -13.94
CA LEU A 90 -0.62 9.03 -12.92
C LEU A 90 0.73 8.85 -12.21
N ILE A 91 1.22 7.61 -12.12
CA ILE A 91 2.50 7.24 -11.51
C ILE A 91 3.14 6.21 -12.43
N ASP A 92 4.43 6.37 -12.73
CA ASP A 92 5.15 5.37 -13.51
C ASP A 92 5.31 4.10 -12.67
N HIS A 93 4.78 3.01 -13.19
CA HIS A 93 4.76 1.72 -12.51
C HIS A 93 5.37 0.68 -13.43
N ASP A 94 6.31 -0.09 -12.88
CA ASP A 94 6.87 -1.26 -13.56
C ASP A 94 5.77 -2.19 -14.07
N VAL A 95 6.05 -2.86 -15.19
CA VAL A 95 5.30 -3.95 -15.84
C VAL A 95 5.20 -5.17 -14.92
N THR A 96 4.57 -4.98 -13.77
CA THR A 96 4.35 -5.98 -12.74
C THR A 96 2.86 -6.15 -12.54
N SER A 97 2.45 -7.39 -12.28
CA SER A 97 1.06 -7.78 -12.07
C SER A 97 0.29 -6.78 -11.18
N SER A 98 -0.94 -6.43 -11.61
CA SER A 98 -1.85 -5.55 -10.88
C SER A 98 -2.31 -6.13 -9.54
N PHE A 99 -2.17 -7.44 -9.37
CA PHE A 99 -2.69 -8.16 -8.21
C PHE A 99 -1.62 -9.03 -7.56
N PRO A 100 -1.49 -9.03 -6.23
CA PRO A 100 -2.05 -8.08 -5.26
C PRO A 100 -1.38 -6.70 -5.33
N SER A 101 -2.05 -5.68 -4.78
CA SER A 101 -1.49 -4.32 -4.68
C SER A 101 -0.43 -4.27 -3.58
N GLY A 102 0.83 -4.02 -3.97
CA GLY A 102 1.95 -3.98 -3.03
C GLY A 102 1.79 -2.93 -1.93
N HIS A 103 1.28 -1.74 -2.26
CA HIS A 103 1.00 -0.69 -1.27
C HIS A 103 -0.16 -1.09 -0.35
N ALA A 104 -1.24 -1.66 -0.89
CA ALA A 104 -2.37 -2.10 -0.06
C ALA A 104 -1.96 -3.22 0.92
N THR A 105 -1.20 -4.23 0.45
CA THR A 105 -0.68 -5.30 1.30
C THR A 105 0.25 -4.75 2.38
N PHE A 106 1.12 -3.78 2.04
CA PHE A 106 2.01 -3.13 3.00
C PHE A 106 1.23 -2.40 4.09
N PHE A 107 0.28 -1.53 3.71
CA PHE A 107 -0.53 -0.77 4.66
C PHE A 107 -1.38 -1.68 5.55
N PHE A 108 -2.01 -2.70 4.97
CA PHE A 108 -2.84 -3.63 5.72
C PHE A 108 -2.02 -4.44 6.72
N ALA A 109 -0.86 -4.96 6.31
CA ALA A 109 0.01 -5.74 7.18
C ALA A 109 0.56 -4.88 8.34
N LEU A 110 0.92 -3.63 8.06
CA LEU A 110 1.40 -2.67 9.06
C LEU A 110 0.27 -2.33 10.05
N ALA A 111 -0.93 -1.99 9.55
CA ALA A 111 -2.10 -1.70 10.38
C ALA A 111 -2.52 -2.90 11.24
N ALA A 112 -2.51 -4.10 10.68
CA ALA A 112 -2.82 -5.33 11.41
C ALA A 112 -1.79 -5.59 12.54
N GLY A 113 -0.50 -5.36 12.29
CA GLY A 113 0.54 -5.50 13.31
C GLY A 113 0.35 -4.53 14.48
N VAL A 114 0.03 -3.27 14.18
CA VAL A 114 -0.27 -2.25 15.21
C VAL A 114 -1.54 -2.61 15.98
N TYR A 115 -2.61 -3.00 15.28
CA TYR A 115 -3.90 -3.35 15.88
C TYR A 115 -3.80 -4.55 16.82
N LEU A 116 -3.12 -5.61 16.40
CA LEU A 116 -2.96 -6.83 17.21
C LEU A 116 -2.14 -6.57 18.48
N TYR A 117 -1.12 -5.72 18.40
CA TYR A 117 -0.27 -5.43 19.54
C TYR A 117 -0.88 -4.39 20.49
N ASN A 118 -1.68 -3.46 19.97
CA ASN A 118 -2.15 -2.33 20.76
C ASN A 118 -3.62 -2.00 20.43
N LYS A 119 -4.53 -2.90 20.82
CA LYS A 119 -6.00 -2.72 20.70
C LYS A 119 -6.52 -1.39 21.30
N LYS A 120 -5.77 -0.75 22.20
CA LYS A 120 -6.14 0.50 22.88
C LYS A 120 -5.83 1.79 22.11
N LEU A 121 -5.14 1.74 20.96
CA LEU A 121 -4.88 2.94 20.15
C LEU A 121 -6.06 3.36 19.27
N PHE A 122 -7.08 2.49 19.13
CA PHE A 122 -8.24 2.69 18.24
C PHE A 122 -9.58 2.67 18.99
N CYS A 123 -9.57 2.77 20.32
CA CYS A 123 -10.75 2.97 21.16
C CYS A 123 -10.64 4.27 21.95
#